data_AF-A0AA40KWI6-F1
#
_entry.id   AF-A0AA40KWI6-F1
#
_cell.length_a   1.000
_cell.length_b   1.000
_cell.length_c   1.000
_cell.angle_alpha   90.00
_cell.angle_beta   90.00
_cell.angle_gamma   90.00
#
_symmetry.space_group_name_H-M   'P 1'
#
loop_
_entity.id
_entity.type
_entity.pdbx_description
1 polymer ?
#
loop_
_entity_poly.entity_id
_entity_poly.type
_entity_poly.pdbx_seq_one_letter_code
_entity_poly.pdbx_strand_id
1 'polypeptide(L)'
;MVDPGETISATLKREFMEEAMNSLKKNKAEREKLEKSIRKFFEQGEEIYKGYVDDPRNTDNAWMETVALNFHDQNNSVVGNIKLIAGDDARNVKWMDIDRNLNLYANHSEFIKKTAEKLDAHW
;
A
#
# COMPACT_ATOMS: atom_id res chain seq x y z
N MET A 1 -6.02 5.55 6.87
CA MET A 1 -5.84 5.19 8.30
C MET A 1 -6.63 3.92 8.61
N VAL A 2 -6.35 3.22 9.71
CA VAL A 2 -7.25 2.13 10.15
C VAL A 2 -8.52 2.74 10.74
N ASP A 3 -9.67 2.45 10.14
CA ASP A 3 -10.94 2.99 10.62
C ASP A 3 -11.40 2.30 11.92
N PRO A 4 -12.22 2.96 12.75
CA PRO A 4 -12.74 2.36 13.98
C PRO A 4 -13.47 1.03 13.71
N GLY A 5 -12.96 -0.06 14.30
CA GLY A 5 -13.52 -1.41 14.11
C GLY A 5 -13.08 -2.11 12.82
N GLU A 6 -12.25 -1.47 11.99
CA GLU A 6 -11.67 -2.05 10.78
C GLU A 6 -10.46 -2.94 11.12
N THR A 7 -10.29 -4.03 10.38
CA THR A 7 -9.08 -4.87 10.48
C THR A 7 -7.97 -4.29 9.61
N ILE A 8 -6.70 -4.48 10.01
CA ILE A 8 -5.54 -4.03 9.22
C ILE A 8 -5.60 -4.55 7.77
N SER A 9 -6.00 -5.80 7.57
CA SER A 9 -6.17 -6.39 6.23
C SER A 9 -7.23 -5.68 5.39
N ALA A 10 -8.32 -5.22 6.02
CA ALA A 10 -9.35 -4.46 5.33
C ALA A 10 -8.84 -3.06 4.95
N THR A 11 -8.14 -2.39 5.87
CA THR A 11 -7.50 -1.09 5.64
C THR A 11 -6.53 -1.14 4.46
N LEU A 12 -5.61 -2.12 4.43
CA LEU A 12 -4.60 -2.25 3.36
C LEU A 12 -5.24 -2.36 1.97
N LYS A 13 -6.29 -3.19 1.86
CA LYS A 13 -7.02 -3.37 0.60
C LYS A 13 -7.81 -2.11 0.24
N ARG A 14 -8.50 -1.49 1.21
CA ARG A 14 -9.32 -0.29 0.99
C ARG A 14 -8.46 0.88 0.53
N GLU A 15 -7.42 1.24 1.28
CA GLU A 15 -6.52 2.36 0.97
C GLU A 15 -5.87 2.19 -0.42
N PHE A 16 -5.44 0.96 -0.77
CA PHE A 16 -4.90 0.70 -2.11
C PHE A 16 -5.95 0.89 -3.22
N MET A 17 -7.17 0.39 -3.01
CA MET A 17 -8.25 0.54 -3.99
C MET A 17 -8.68 2.00 -4.17
N GLU A 18 -8.76 2.75 -3.08
CA GLU A 18 -9.20 4.15 -3.07
C GLU A 18 -8.13 5.03 -3.70
N GLU A 19 -6.88 4.94 -3.24
CA GLU A 19 -5.83 5.89 -3.63
C GLU A 19 -5.07 5.52 -4.90
N ALA A 20 -4.89 4.22 -5.19
CA ALA A 20 -4.14 3.78 -6.36
C ALA A 20 -5.03 3.35 -7.54
N MET A 21 -6.32 3.09 -7.30
CA MET A 21 -7.25 2.59 -8.31
C MET A 21 -8.53 3.42 -8.45
N ASN A 22 -8.66 4.50 -7.65
CA ASN A 22 -9.78 5.44 -7.62
C ASN A 22 -11.14 4.72 -7.53
N SER A 23 -11.26 3.77 -6.60
CA SER A 23 -12.48 2.99 -6.45
C SER A 23 -13.69 3.81 -6.02
N LEU A 24 -13.49 4.95 -5.36
CA LEU A 24 -14.59 5.83 -4.90
C LEU A 24 -15.35 6.49 -6.06
N LYS A 25 -14.72 6.69 -7.21
CA LYS A 25 -15.38 7.22 -8.42
C LYS A 25 -16.01 6.14 -9.30
N LYS A 26 -15.89 4.86 -8.92
CA LYS A 26 -16.47 3.73 -9.66
C LYS A 26 -17.88 3.43 -9.19
N ASN A 27 -18.71 2.88 -10.09
CA ASN A 27 -20.01 2.37 -9.67
C ASN A 27 -19.87 1.06 -8.88
N LYS A 28 -20.96 0.62 -8.23
CA LYS A 28 -20.96 -0.58 -7.37
C LYS A 28 -20.46 -1.83 -8.10
N ALA A 29 -20.93 -2.08 -9.32
CA ALA A 29 -20.57 -3.28 -10.08
C ALA A 29 -19.08 -3.27 -10.49
N GLU A 30 -18.56 -2.11 -10.90
CA GLU A 30 -17.14 -1.94 -11.20
C GLU A 30 -16.28 -2.15 -9.95
N ARG A 31 -16.69 -1.61 -8.81
CA ARG A 31 -15.99 -1.77 -7.53
C ARG A 31 -15.95 -3.23 -7.09
N GLU A 32 -17.07 -3.94 -7.17
CA GLU A 32 -17.14 -5.38 -6.84
C GLU A 32 -16.26 -6.23 -7.78
N LYS A 33 -16.27 -5.92 -9.08
CA LYS A 33 -15.38 -6.58 -10.05
C LYS A 33 -13.91 -6.34 -9.71
N LEU A 34 -13.57 -5.11 -9.35
CA LEU A 34 -12.22 -4.71 -8.97
C LEU A 34 -11.76 -5.45 -7.71
N GLU A 35 -12.57 -5.40 -6.65
CA GLU A 35 -12.30 -6.11 -5.40
C GLU A 35 -12.09 -7.60 -5.66
N LYS A 36 -12.96 -8.22 -6.47
CA LYS A 36 -12.83 -9.64 -6.82
C LYS A 36 -11.53 -9.95 -7.58
N SER A 37 -11.06 -9.05 -8.44
CA SER A 37 -9.82 -9.24 -9.20
C SER A 37 -8.56 -9.23 -8.33
N ILE A 38 -8.56 -8.47 -7.23
CA ILE A 38 -7.38 -8.33 -6.36
C ILE A 38 -7.47 -9.11 -5.05
N ARG A 39 -8.65 -9.67 -4.72
CA ARG A 39 -8.88 -10.34 -3.43
C ARG A 39 -7.80 -11.37 -3.07
N LYS A 40 -7.48 -12.27 -4.00
CA LYS A 40 -6.46 -13.31 -3.78
C LYS A 40 -5.06 -12.74 -3.58
N PHE A 41 -4.75 -11.62 -4.24
CA PHE A 41 -3.45 -10.96 -4.10
C PHE A 41 -3.27 -10.39 -2.69
N PHE A 42 -4.33 -9.85 -2.09
CA PHE A 42 -4.32 -9.37 -0.71
C PHE A 42 -4.39 -10.48 0.36
N GLU A 43 -4.47 -11.75 -0.02
CA GLU A 43 -4.40 -12.88 0.93
C GLU A 43 -2.94 -13.29 1.26
N GLN A 44 -1.96 -12.84 0.45
CA GLN A 44 -0.55 -13.28 0.51
C GLN A 44 0.41 -12.13 0.85
N GLY A 45 0.09 -11.35 1.89
CA GLY A 45 0.94 -10.24 2.33
C GLY A 45 2.06 -10.71 3.27
N GLU A 46 3.26 -10.18 3.06
CA GLU A 46 4.40 -10.34 3.97
C GLU A 46 4.59 -9.08 4.82
N GLU A 47 4.65 -9.22 6.14
CA GLU A 47 4.92 -8.09 7.03
C GLU A 47 6.38 -7.62 6.88
N ILE A 48 6.54 -6.34 6.53
CA ILE A 48 7.84 -5.65 6.39
C ILE A 48 8.17 -4.88 7.66
N TYR A 49 7.14 -4.28 8.27
CA TYR A 49 7.29 -3.48 9.46
C TYR A 49 5.97 -3.42 10.24
N LYS A 50 6.08 -3.40 11.56
CA LYS A 50 4.98 -3.14 12.47
C LYS A 50 5.48 -2.38 13.70
N GLY A 51 4.88 -1.21 13.95
CA GLY A 51 5.15 -0.43 15.16
C GLY A 51 5.22 1.07 14.91
N TYR A 52 5.94 1.74 15.80
CA TYR A 52 6.07 3.20 15.89
C TYR A 52 6.67 3.86 14.64
N VAL A 53 6.07 4.96 14.19
CA VAL A 53 6.60 5.81 13.13
C VAL A 53 7.02 7.14 13.73
N ASP A 54 8.24 7.57 13.44
CA ASP A 54 8.70 8.92 13.79
C ASP A 54 7.99 9.94 12.88
N ASP A 55 6.94 10.54 13.41
CA ASP A 55 6.01 11.39 12.67
C ASP A 55 5.87 12.74 13.38
N PRO A 56 5.88 13.87 12.65
CA PRO A 56 5.77 15.21 13.25
C PRO A 56 4.46 15.43 14.02
N ARG A 57 3.46 14.55 13.89
CA ARG A 57 2.20 14.59 14.66
C ARG A 57 2.33 13.97 16.05
N ASN A 58 3.43 13.28 16.35
CA ASN A 58 3.62 12.60 17.62
C ASN A 58 3.70 13.61 18.79
N THR A 59 3.20 13.18 19.94
CA THR A 59 3.22 13.90 21.22
C THR A 59 3.53 12.91 22.34
N ASP A 60 3.73 13.41 23.57
CA ASP A 60 3.97 12.59 24.76
C ASP A 60 2.86 11.55 25.04
N ASN A 61 1.64 11.79 24.54
CA ASN A 61 0.45 10.99 24.86
C ASN A 61 -0.20 10.31 23.64
N ALA A 62 0.30 10.57 22.43
CA ALA A 62 -0.25 10.02 21.21
C ALA A 62 0.82 9.96 20.12
N TRP A 63 0.91 8.84 19.42
CA TRP A 63 1.88 8.62 18.35
C TRP A 63 1.28 7.84 17.18
N MET A 64 1.95 7.92 16.04
CA MET A 64 1.64 7.14 14.85
C MET A 64 2.28 5.76 14.95
N GLU A 65 1.50 4.73 14.63
CA GLU A 65 2.01 3.40 14.32
C GLU A 65 1.57 3.00 12.91
N THR A 66 2.32 2.11 12.28
CA THR A 66 1.96 1.55 10.99
C THR A 66 2.23 0.06 10.93
N VAL A 67 1.51 -0.62 10.05
CA VAL A 67 1.80 -1.99 9.63
C VAL A 67 2.00 -1.96 8.12
N ALA A 68 3.25 -2.11 7.70
CA ALA A 68 3.63 -2.16 6.29
C ALA A 68 3.69 -3.62 5.84
N LEU A 69 2.79 -4.00 4.93
CA LEU A 69 2.82 -5.30 4.26
C LEU A 69 3.25 -5.12 2.80
N ASN A 70 4.10 -6.03 2.34
CA ASN A 70 4.42 -6.20 0.93
C ASN A 70 3.49 -7.27 0.33
N PHE A 71 2.81 -6.92 -0.75
CA PHE A 71 2.06 -7.85 -1.58
C PHE A 71 2.79 -7.95 -2.92
N HIS A 72 3.35 -9.11 -3.22
CA HIS A 72 4.22 -9.29 -4.38
C HIS A 72 3.54 -10.09 -5.49
N ASP A 73 3.58 -9.57 -6.72
CA ASP A 73 3.03 -10.24 -7.92
C ASP A 73 4.18 -10.81 -8.77
N GLN A 74 4.64 -12.00 -8.39
CA GLN A 74 5.83 -12.63 -8.97
C GLN A 74 5.77 -12.80 -10.50
N ASN A 75 4.57 -12.98 -11.06
CA ASN A 75 4.36 -13.30 -12.48
C ASN A 75 3.58 -12.22 -13.23
N ASN A 76 3.39 -11.03 -12.64
CA ASN A 76 2.61 -9.93 -13.21
C ASN A 76 1.17 -10.32 -13.61
N SER A 77 0.59 -11.34 -12.96
CA SER A 77 -0.72 -11.86 -13.33
C SER A 77 -1.87 -11.04 -12.76
N VAL A 78 -1.62 -10.27 -11.69
CA VAL A 78 -2.64 -9.50 -10.98
C VAL A 78 -2.41 -8.00 -11.18
N VAL A 79 -1.46 -7.41 -10.47
CA VAL A 79 -1.26 -5.96 -10.43
C VAL A 79 -0.55 -5.44 -11.66
N GLY A 80 0.17 -6.29 -12.40
CA GLY A 80 0.73 -5.96 -13.71
C GLY A 80 -0.34 -5.56 -14.76
N ASN A 81 -1.58 -6.01 -14.59
CA ASN A 81 -2.70 -5.72 -15.50
C ASN A 81 -3.63 -4.61 -14.98
N ILE A 82 -3.34 -4.02 -13.82
CA ILE A 82 -4.19 -2.99 -13.22
C ILE A 82 -3.84 -1.62 -13.79
N LYS A 83 -4.87 -0.91 -14.26
CA LYS A 83 -4.75 0.51 -14.57
C LYS A 83 -4.78 1.32 -13.28
N LEU A 84 -3.65 1.93 -12.94
CA LEU A 84 -3.55 2.86 -11.82
C LEU A 84 -4.25 4.17 -12.14
N ILE A 85 -5.04 4.67 -11.20
CA ILE A 85 -5.75 5.94 -11.28
C ILE A 85 -5.71 6.54 -9.89
N ALA A 86 -5.17 7.76 -9.76
CA ALA A 86 -5.05 8.42 -8.48
C ALA A 86 -6.44 8.66 -7.86
N GLY A 87 -6.56 8.39 -6.56
CA GLY A 87 -7.70 8.76 -5.74
C GLY A 87 -7.85 10.28 -5.60
N ASP A 88 -8.82 10.71 -4.80
CA ASP A 88 -9.04 12.14 -4.54
C ASP A 88 -7.98 12.76 -3.62
N ASP A 89 -7.35 11.97 -2.74
CA ASP A 89 -6.27 12.43 -1.87
C ASP A 89 -4.87 12.25 -2.48
N ALA A 90 -4.76 11.58 -3.63
CA ALA A 90 -3.53 11.44 -4.39
C ALA A 90 -3.49 12.35 -5.62
N ARG A 91 -2.44 13.18 -5.77
CA ARG A 91 -2.26 14.00 -6.99
C ARG A 91 -1.92 13.17 -8.22
N ASN A 92 -1.08 12.15 -8.05
CA ASN A 92 -0.59 11.28 -9.10
C ASN A 92 -0.32 9.89 -8.52
N VAL A 93 -0.37 8.87 -9.37
CA VAL A 93 0.01 7.49 -9.03
C VAL A 93 0.79 6.88 -10.20
N LYS A 94 1.81 6.09 -9.90
CA LYS A 94 2.57 5.33 -10.89
C LYS A 94 3.29 4.15 -10.25
N TRP A 95 3.67 3.20 -11.08
CA TRP A 95 4.76 2.28 -10.76
C TRP A 95 6.08 3.03 -10.73
N MET A 96 6.97 2.65 -9.81
CA MET A 96 8.29 3.24 -9.66
C MET A 96 9.33 2.14 -9.52
N ASP A 97 10.43 2.28 -10.27
CA ASP A 97 11.60 1.44 -10.07
C ASP A 97 12.19 1.71 -8.69
N ILE A 98 12.50 0.65 -7.96
CA ILE A 98 13.08 0.72 -6.63
C ILE A 98 14.59 1.00 -6.75
N ASP A 99 15.06 2.02 -6.03
CA ASP A 99 16.46 2.40 -5.96
C ASP A 99 16.73 3.13 -4.64
N ARG A 100 17.95 3.00 -4.10
CA ARG A 100 18.38 3.66 -2.86
C ARG A 100 18.30 5.18 -2.87
N ASN A 101 18.25 5.81 -4.04
CA ASN A 101 18.17 7.27 -4.18
C ASN A 101 16.72 7.78 -4.19
N LEU A 102 15.71 6.90 -4.03
CA LEU A 102 14.32 7.31 -3.92
C LEU A 102 14.09 8.19 -2.69
N ASN A 103 13.64 9.42 -2.93
CA ASN A 103 13.20 10.32 -1.88
C ASN A 103 11.71 10.09 -1.60
N LEU A 104 11.41 9.33 -0.55
CA LEU A 104 10.05 8.97 -0.15
C LEU A 104 9.69 9.65 1.19
N TYR A 105 8.39 9.88 1.39
CA TYR A 105 7.87 10.49 2.60
C TYR A 105 8.06 9.61 3.85
N ALA A 106 8.30 10.25 5.00
CA ALA A 106 8.48 9.58 6.30
C ALA A 106 9.48 8.40 6.22
N ASN A 107 9.17 7.27 6.86
CA ASN A 107 10.00 6.07 6.87
C ASN A 107 9.78 5.15 5.65
N HIS A 108 9.11 5.60 4.58
CA HIS A 108 8.79 4.74 3.45
C HIS A 108 10.05 4.17 2.76
N SER A 109 11.14 4.93 2.69
CA SER A 109 12.41 4.45 2.12
C SER A 109 12.97 3.24 2.87
N GLU A 110 12.81 3.19 4.20
CA GLU A 110 13.23 2.05 5.01
C GLU A 110 12.39 0.80 4.73
N PHE A 111 11.08 0.97 4.51
CA PHE A 111 10.19 -0.14 4.16
C PHE A 111 10.53 -0.69 2.78
N ILE A 112 10.74 0.18 1.78
CA ILE A 112 11.13 -0.25 0.44
C ILE A 112 12.49 -0.95 0.46
N LYS A 113 13.47 -0.45 1.23
CA LYS A 113 14.76 -1.13 1.41
C LYS A 113 14.59 -2.55 1.94
N LYS A 114 13.83 -2.73 3.02
CA LYS A 114 13.57 -4.06 3.62
C LYS A 114 12.86 -5.00 2.64
N THR A 115 11.92 -4.46 1.86
CA THR A 115 11.24 -5.22 0.80
C THR A 115 12.23 -5.67 -0.27
N ALA A 116 13.11 -4.77 -0.74
CA ALA A 116 14.13 -5.11 -1.74
C ALA A 116 15.09 -6.19 -1.23
N GLU A 117 15.57 -6.07 0.01
CA GLU A 117 16.43 -7.07 0.66
C GLU A 117 15.74 -8.44 0.77
N LYS A 118 14.46 -8.48 1.16
CA LYS A 118 13.67 -9.72 1.26
C LYS A 118 13.44 -10.40 -0.09
N LEU A 119 13.30 -9.62 -1.16
CA LEU A 119 13.07 -10.10 -2.52
C LEU A 119 14.36 -10.34 -3.31
N ASP A 120 15.53 -10.14 -2.69
CA ASP A 120 16.84 -10.19 -3.37
C ASP A 120 16.89 -9.28 -4.62
N ALA A 121 16.30 -8.08 -4.50
CA ALA A 121 16.19 -7.10 -5.56
C ALA A 121 17.31 -6.04 -5.51
N HIS A 122 17.46 -5.29 -6.60
CA HIS A 122 18.37 -4.14 -6.67
C HIS A 122 18.05 -3.08 -5.61
N TRP A 123 19.09 -2.47 -5.02
CA TRP A 123 18.99 -1.36 -4.07
C TRP A 123 20.08 -0.30 -4.27
#